data_AF-A0A7K3NR28-F1
#
_entry.id   AF-A0A7K3NR28-F1
#
_cell.length_a   1.000
_cell.length_b   1.000
_cell.length_c   1.000
_cell.angle_alpha   90.00
_cell.angle_beta   90.00
_cell.angle_gamma   90.00
#
_symmetry.space_group_name_H-M   'P 1'
#
loop_
_entity.id
_entity.type
_entity.pdbx_description
1 polymer ?
#
loop_
_entity_poly.entity_id
_entity_poly.type
_entity_poly.pdbx_seq_one_letter_code
_entity_poly.pdbx_strand_id
1 'polypeptide(L)'
;MKTCVRAFFLAACLCLAFPLAGQATPDQDFAEALSSIDQGNFPKAVESLNKIISKPEGIEKMNLMSAYNVRALCYSQMNQYDKALGDFEKALAIDPNNAEILGNRAFVYQAMGNLEKAKADAKAAKRIDYKVKVPEF
;
A
#
# COMPACT_ATOMS: atom_id res chain seq x y z
N MET A 1 -6.05 64.45 22.49
CA MET A 1 -5.77 65.04 21.16
C MET A 1 -4.31 64.79 20.82
N LYS A 2 -4.02 64.49 19.54
CA LYS A 2 -2.73 64.14 18.89
C LYS A 2 -2.41 62.62 18.89
N THR A 3 -3.00 61.81 18.01
CA THR A 3 -2.48 61.38 16.67
C THR A 3 -1.10 60.70 16.71
N CYS A 4 -1.00 59.41 16.36
CA CYS A 4 -0.62 58.98 15.01
C CYS A 4 -0.50 57.45 14.92
N VAL A 5 -0.94 56.95 13.77
CA VAL A 5 -1.00 55.57 13.29
C VAL A 5 0.41 54.97 13.07
N ARG A 6 0.47 53.62 13.08
CA ARG A 6 1.54 52.69 12.59
C ARG A 6 2.36 52.08 13.75
N ALA A 7 2.59 50.77 13.84
CA ALA A 7 2.62 49.76 12.79
C ALA A 7 2.06 48.43 13.30
N PHE A 8 1.17 47.86 12.48
CA PHE A 8 1.01 46.42 12.35
C PHE A 8 2.40 45.79 12.15
N PHE A 9 2.89 45.05 13.13
CA PHE A 9 3.70 43.88 12.83
C PHE A 9 2.78 42.68 13.00
N LEU A 10 2.10 42.33 11.89
CA LEU A 10 1.80 40.95 11.61
C LEU A 10 3.11 40.19 11.79
N ALA A 11 3.21 39.40 12.86
CA ALA A 11 4.07 38.24 12.82
C ALA A 11 3.48 37.36 11.71
N ALA A 12 3.93 37.62 10.48
CA ALA A 12 3.79 36.72 9.37
C ALA A 12 4.47 35.44 9.86
N CYS A 13 3.65 34.51 10.33
CA CYS A 13 4.01 33.12 10.39
C CYS A 13 4.23 32.75 8.92
N LEU A 14 5.43 33.06 8.45
CA LEU A 14 5.99 32.58 7.22
C LEU A 14 6.22 31.09 7.52
N CYS A 15 5.13 30.34 7.55
CA CYS A 15 5.13 28.97 7.10
C CYS A 15 5.55 29.06 5.63
N LEU A 16 6.84 29.30 5.40
CA LEU A 16 7.50 28.78 4.24
C LEU A 16 7.12 27.32 4.28
N ALA A 17 6.17 26.96 3.42
CA ALA A 17 6.07 25.62 2.93
C ALA A 17 7.48 25.33 2.43
N PHE A 18 8.30 24.76 3.31
CA PHE A 18 9.48 24.04 2.89
C PHE A 18 8.93 23.12 1.81
N PRO A 19 9.34 23.26 0.55
CA PRO A 19 9.12 22.16 -0.35
C PRO A 19 9.84 21.01 0.35
N LEU A 20 9.10 19.97 0.74
CA LEU A 20 9.64 18.71 1.24
C LEU A 20 10.38 18.03 0.08
N ALA A 21 11.34 18.72 -0.52
CA ALA A 21 12.24 18.23 -1.53
C ALA A 21 13.19 17.27 -0.82
N GLY A 22 12.72 16.03 -0.64
CA GLY A 22 13.52 14.93 -0.11
C GLY A 22 12.89 14.10 1.01
N GLN A 23 11.69 14.42 1.50
CA GLN A 23 10.99 13.50 2.42
C GLN A 23 10.02 12.64 1.62
N ALA A 24 10.42 11.39 1.37
CA ALA A 24 9.57 10.37 0.79
C ALA A 24 8.30 10.23 1.66
N THR A 25 7.17 10.69 1.14
CA THR A 25 5.85 10.49 1.74
C THR A 25 5.24 9.22 1.16
N PRO A 26 4.36 8.51 1.89
CA PRO A 26 3.63 7.37 1.34
C PRO A 26 2.96 7.69 0.01
N ASP A 27 2.37 8.88 -0.12
CA ASP A 27 1.66 9.29 -1.33
C ASP A 27 2.60 9.35 -2.55
N GLN A 28 3.81 9.92 -2.40
CA GLN A 28 4.78 9.97 -3.49
C GLN A 28 5.32 8.56 -3.81
N ASP A 29 5.70 7.79 -2.79
CA ASP A 29 6.26 6.45 -3.00
C ASP A 29 5.21 5.51 -3.63
N PHE A 30 3.93 5.64 -3.28
CA PHE A 30 2.84 4.92 -3.94
C PHE A 30 2.68 5.35 -5.38
N ALA A 31 2.72 6.65 -5.68
CA ALA A 31 2.64 7.13 -7.06
C ALA A 31 3.79 6.59 -7.93
N GLU A 32 5.02 6.56 -7.40
CA GLU A 32 6.17 5.95 -8.08
C GLU A 32 5.98 4.44 -8.29
N ALA A 33 5.46 3.74 -7.28
CA ALA A 33 5.19 2.31 -7.37
C ALA A 33 4.14 2.00 -8.44
N LEU A 34 3.01 2.71 -8.44
CA LEU A 34 1.94 2.55 -9.42
C LEU A 34 2.43 2.85 -10.84
N SER A 35 3.16 3.95 -11.03
CA SER A 35 3.75 4.28 -12.33
C SER A 35 4.71 3.20 -12.83
N SER A 36 5.47 2.59 -11.93
CA SER A 36 6.37 1.49 -12.27
C SER A 36 5.61 0.19 -12.59
N ILE A 37 4.49 -0.07 -11.91
CA ILE A 37 3.58 -1.20 -12.21
C ILE A 37 2.97 -1.05 -13.60
N ASP A 38 2.51 0.15 -13.96
CA ASP A 38 1.93 0.44 -15.29
C ASP A 38 2.95 0.21 -16.41
N GLN A 39 4.24 0.44 -16.12
CA GLN A 39 5.35 0.16 -17.02
C GLN A 39 5.79 -1.32 -17.02
N GLY A 40 5.19 -2.17 -16.18
CA GLY A 40 5.60 -3.56 -15.98
C GLY A 40 6.93 -3.72 -15.22
N ASN A 41 7.48 -2.64 -14.67
CA ASN A 41 8.72 -2.65 -13.90
C ASN A 41 8.45 -2.96 -12.41
N PHE A 42 8.09 -4.21 -12.15
CA PHE A 42 7.80 -4.70 -10.80
C PHE A 42 8.98 -4.56 -9.81
N PRO A 43 10.26 -4.80 -10.19
CA PRO A 43 11.38 -4.57 -9.29
C PRO A 43 11.47 -3.13 -8.77
N LYS A 44 11.28 -2.14 -9.65
CA LYS A 44 11.28 -0.72 -9.25
C LYS A 44 10.08 -0.39 -8.37
N ALA A 45 8.90 -0.94 -8.67
CA ALA A 45 7.73 -0.76 -7.82
C ALA A 45 7.97 -1.29 -6.40
N VAL A 46 8.60 -2.47 -6.28
CA VAL A 46 8.99 -3.06 -4.99
C VAL A 46 9.96 -2.15 -4.23
N GLU A 47 10.90 -1.50 -4.90
CA GLU A 47 11.82 -0.55 -4.26
C GLU A 47 11.07 0.63 -3.65
N SER A 48 10.14 1.25 -4.38
CA SER A 48 9.32 2.35 -3.86
C SER A 48 8.44 1.89 -2.69
N LEU A 49 7.84 0.69 -2.77
CA LEU A 49 7.03 0.13 -1.68
C LEU A 49 7.87 -0.23 -0.44
N ASN A 50 9.13 -0.62 -0.62
CA ASN A 50 10.06 -0.84 0.48
C ASN A 50 10.31 0.44 1.28
N LYS A 51 10.35 1.61 0.64
CA LYS A 51 10.54 2.90 1.33
C LYS A 51 9.40 3.13 2.34
N ILE A 52 8.16 2.89 1.92
CA ILE A 52 6.97 2.98 2.78
C ILE A 52 7.08 2.02 3.96
N ILE A 53 7.39 0.75 3.67
CA ILE A 53 7.41 -0.33 4.68
C ILE A 53 8.59 -0.18 5.66
N SER A 54 9.70 0.40 5.23
CA SER A 54 10.90 0.60 6.06
C SER A 54 10.72 1.64 7.17
N LYS A 55 9.69 2.49 7.06
CA LYS A 55 9.37 3.54 8.01
C LYS A 55 7.94 3.37 8.52
N PRO A 56 7.62 2.30 9.28
CA PRO A 56 6.25 2.07 9.73
C PRO A 56 5.77 3.12 10.76
N GLU A 57 6.71 3.79 11.45
CA GLU A 57 6.40 4.85 12.40
C GLU A 57 5.88 6.10 11.70
N GLY A 58 4.67 6.55 12.08
CA GLY A 58 4.02 7.71 11.47
C GLY A 58 3.22 7.42 10.20
N ILE A 59 3.17 6.16 9.77
CA ILE A 59 2.35 5.73 8.63
C ILE A 59 1.06 5.12 9.13
N GLU A 60 -0.07 5.53 8.55
CA GLU A 60 -1.35 4.93 8.85
C GLU A 60 -1.33 3.43 8.54
N LYS A 61 -1.91 2.62 9.43
CA LYS A 61 -1.96 1.16 9.26
C LYS A 61 -2.57 0.75 7.92
N MET A 62 -3.55 1.52 7.43
CA MET A 62 -4.17 1.29 6.12
C MET A 62 -3.16 1.47 4.98
N ASN A 63 -2.29 2.47 5.04
CA ASN A 63 -1.21 2.67 4.06
C ASN A 63 -0.19 1.53 4.13
N LEU A 64 0.18 1.08 5.34
CA LEU A 64 1.09 -0.04 5.48
C LEU A 64 0.50 -1.36 4.94
N MET A 65 -0.79 -1.61 5.19
CA MET A 65 -1.54 -2.74 4.65
C MET A 65 -1.58 -2.71 3.12
N SER A 66 -1.92 -1.56 2.54
CA SER A 66 -1.92 -1.36 1.08
C SER A 66 -0.52 -1.57 0.49
N ALA A 67 0.53 -1.08 1.14
CA ALA A 67 1.90 -1.26 0.69
C ALA A 67 2.29 -2.75 0.64
N TYR A 68 1.96 -3.52 1.68
CA TYR A 68 2.17 -4.96 1.68
C TYR A 68 1.35 -5.66 0.59
N ASN A 69 0.06 -5.34 0.43
CA ASN A 69 -0.79 -5.93 -0.61
C ASN A 69 -0.22 -5.68 -2.02
N VAL A 70 0.12 -4.43 -2.34
CA VAL A 70 0.66 -4.06 -3.65
C VAL A 70 2.04 -4.69 -3.89
N ARG A 71 2.90 -4.76 -2.86
CA ARG A 71 4.23 -5.39 -3.00
C ARG A 71 4.11 -6.90 -3.20
N ALA A 72 3.16 -7.55 -2.53
CA ALA A 72 2.84 -8.95 -2.75
C ALA A 72 2.36 -9.23 -4.17
N LEU A 73 1.50 -8.36 -4.73
CA LEU A 73 1.09 -8.45 -6.14
C LEU A 73 2.29 -8.32 -7.08
N CYS A 74 3.21 -7.38 -6.84
CA CYS A 74 4.44 -7.25 -7.62
C CYS A 74 5.30 -8.52 -7.55
N TYR A 75 5.47 -9.10 -6.35
CA TYR A 75 6.17 -10.37 -6.19
C TYR A 75 5.49 -11.52 -6.93
N SER A 76 4.15 -11.57 -6.93
CA SER A 76 3.36 -12.56 -7.67
C SER A 76 3.62 -12.46 -9.18
N GLN A 77 3.63 -11.25 -9.74
CA GLN A 77 3.92 -11.03 -11.16
C GLN A 77 5.35 -11.46 -11.55
N MET A 78 6.28 -11.44 -10.59
CA MET A 78 7.65 -11.94 -10.75
C MET A 78 7.82 -13.43 -10.39
N ASN A 79 6.72 -14.16 -10.16
CA ASN A 79 6.70 -15.56 -9.70
C ASN A 79 7.44 -15.80 -8.37
N GLN A 80 7.64 -14.76 -7.55
CA GLN A 80 8.25 -14.85 -6.22
C GLN A 80 7.18 -15.12 -5.16
N TYR A 81 6.49 -16.25 -5.29
CA TYR A 81 5.27 -16.54 -4.54
C TYR A 81 5.47 -16.57 -3.02
N ASP A 82 6.58 -17.12 -2.52
CA ASP A 82 6.86 -17.15 -1.08
C ASP A 82 6.93 -15.75 -0.46
N LYS A 83 7.53 -14.79 -1.17
CA LYS A 83 7.56 -13.39 -0.73
C LYS A 83 6.18 -12.75 -0.81
N ALA A 84 5.41 -13.05 -1.86
CA ALA A 84 4.04 -12.57 -1.99
C ALA A 84 3.16 -13.05 -0.82
N LEU A 85 3.24 -14.34 -0.48
CA LEU A 85 2.50 -14.91 0.64
C LEU A 85 2.88 -14.25 1.97
N GLY A 86 4.17 -14.05 2.23
CA GLY A 86 4.64 -13.40 3.47
C GLY A 86 4.16 -11.94 3.59
N ASP A 87 4.03 -11.21 2.49
CA ASP A 87 3.49 -9.86 2.51
C ASP A 87 1.96 -9.84 2.63
N PHE A 88 1.24 -10.75 1.99
CA PHE A 88 -0.19 -10.90 2.23
C PHE A 88 -0.51 -11.28 3.67
N GLU A 89 0.31 -12.12 4.31
CA GLU A 89 0.18 -12.43 5.74
C GLU A 89 0.33 -11.18 6.62
N LYS A 90 1.31 -10.32 6.33
CA LYS A 90 1.48 -9.05 7.05
C LYS A 90 0.31 -8.09 6.82
N ALA A 91 -0.21 -8.03 5.60
CA ALA A 91 -1.38 -7.20 5.29
C ALA A 91 -2.64 -7.71 6.02
N LEU A 92 -2.88 -9.02 6.02
CA LEU A 92 -3.99 -9.66 6.74
C LEU A 92 -3.81 -9.63 8.26
N ALA A 93 -2.60 -9.47 8.79
CA ALA A 93 -2.41 -9.24 10.21
C ALA A 93 -2.94 -7.85 10.65
N ILE A 94 -3.04 -6.90 9.72
CA ILE A 94 -3.63 -5.57 9.97
C ILE A 94 -5.16 -5.64 9.86
N ASP A 95 -5.68 -6.27 8.81
CA ASP A 95 -7.11 -6.56 8.64
C ASP A 95 -7.31 -8.02 8.16
N PRO A 96 -7.64 -8.95 9.07
CA PRO A 96 -7.84 -10.35 8.74
C PRO A 96 -9.03 -10.63 7.81
N ASN A 97 -9.96 -9.67 7.70
CA ASN A 97 -11.17 -9.79 6.91
C ASN A 97 -11.12 -8.94 5.64
N ASN A 98 -9.94 -8.53 5.19
CA ASN A 98 -9.83 -7.82 3.94
C ASN A 98 -10.09 -8.77 2.75
N ALA A 99 -11.28 -8.68 2.15
CA ALA A 99 -11.70 -9.57 1.08
C ALA A 99 -10.78 -9.52 -0.14
N GLU A 100 -10.30 -8.33 -0.50
CA GLU A 100 -9.40 -8.14 -1.64
C GLU A 100 -8.07 -8.86 -1.43
N ILE A 101 -7.44 -8.69 -0.26
CA ILE A 101 -6.16 -9.35 0.04
C ILE A 101 -6.32 -10.87 0.09
N LEU A 102 -7.40 -11.38 0.70
CA LEU A 102 -7.72 -12.80 0.70
C LEU A 102 -7.86 -13.33 -0.74
N GLY A 103 -8.56 -12.59 -1.61
CA GLY A 103 -8.70 -12.97 -3.01
C GLY A 103 -7.39 -12.96 -3.79
N ASN A 104 -6.56 -11.94 -3.58
CA ASN A 104 -5.22 -11.86 -4.18
C ASN A 104 -4.32 -13.02 -3.74
N ARG A 105 -4.36 -13.39 -2.45
CA ARG A 105 -3.62 -14.54 -1.94
C ARG A 105 -4.16 -15.86 -2.48
N ALA A 106 -5.47 -15.99 -2.69
CA ALA A 106 -6.08 -17.14 -3.33
C ALA A 106 -5.55 -17.35 -4.77
N PHE A 107 -5.41 -16.27 -5.56
CA PHE A 107 -4.80 -16.35 -6.89
C PHE A 107 -3.34 -16.83 -6.85
N VAL A 108 -2.57 -16.40 -5.84
CA VAL A 108 -1.19 -16.89 -5.67
C VAL A 108 -1.17 -18.38 -5.29
N TYR A 109 -2.01 -18.82 -4.36
CA TYR A 109 -2.11 -20.25 -4.05
C TYR A 109 -2.55 -21.09 -5.25
N GLN A 110 -3.44 -20.56 -6.10
CA GLN A 110 -3.82 -21.19 -7.36
C GLN A 110 -2.62 -21.36 -8.29
N ALA A 111 -1.85 -20.30 -8.50
CA ALA A 111 -0.66 -20.31 -9.37
C ALA A 111 0.40 -21.32 -8.88
N MET A 112 0.48 -21.54 -7.57
CA MET A 112 1.34 -22.56 -6.95
C MET A 112 0.76 -23.98 -7.02
N GLY A 113 -0.46 -24.17 -7.52
CA GLY A 113 -1.17 -25.46 -7.53
C GLY A 113 -1.72 -25.88 -6.16
N ASN A 114 -1.67 -25.01 -5.15
CA ASN A 114 -2.23 -25.27 -3.82
C ASN A 114 -3.73 -24.95 -3.78
N LEU A 115 -4.52 -25.78 -4.48
CA LEU A 115 -5.95 -25.54 -4.67
C LEU A 115 -6.75 -25.56 -3.36
N GLU A 116 -6.33 -26.35 -2.37
CA GLU A 116 -7.00 -26.41 -1.06
C GLU A 116 -6.95 -25.05 -0.36
N LYS A 117 -5.75 -24.43 -0.29
CA LYS A 117 -5.60 -23.09 0.31
C LYS A 117 -6.27 -22.02 -0.54
N ALA A 118 -6.18 -22.11 -1.87
CA ALA A 118 -6.82 -21.17 -2.78
C ALA A 118 -8.35 -21.15 -2.58
N LYS A 119 -8.99 -22.33 -2.50
CA LYS A 119 -10.43 -22.47 -2.22
C LYS A 119 -10.82 -21.89 -0.87
N ALA A 120 -10.01 -22.12 0.16
CA ALA A 120 -10.27 -21.61 1.50
C ALA A 120 -10.29 -20.07 1.52
N ASP A 121 -9.27 -19.42 0.95
CA ASP A 121 -9.17 -17.96 0.89
C ASP A 121 -10.26 -17.37 -0.03
N ALA A 122 -10.51 -17.96 -1.20
CA ALA A 122 -11.56 -17.50 -2.12
C ALA A 122 -12.96 -17.55 -1.49
N LYS A 123 -13.27 -18.62 -0.75
CA LYS A 123 -14.52 -18.76 0.00
C LYS A 123 -14.62 -17.73 1.13
N ALA A 124 -13.53 -17.49 1.85
CA ALA A 124 -13.50 -16.48 2.91
C ALA A 124 -13.75 -15.08 2.35
N ALA A 125 -13.05 -14.71 1.27
CA ALA A 125 -13.21 -13.43 0.58
C ALA A 125 -14.66 -13.22 0.10
N LYS A 126 -15.23 -14.20 -0.62
CA LYS A 126 -16.60 -14.12 -1.16
C LYS A 126 -17.68 -14.02 -0.08
N ARG A 127 -17.46 -14.62 1.10
CA ARG A 127 -18.37 -14.49 2.25
C ARG A 127 -18.39 -13.07 2.80
N ILE A 128 -17.26 -12.37 2.73
CA ILE A 128 -17.09 -11.01 3.24
C ILE A 128 -17.64 -10.00 2.23
N ASP A 129 -17.24 -10.11 0.97
CA ASP A 129 -17.74 -9.29 -0.12
C ASP A 129 -18.07 -10.17 -1.33
N TYR A 130 -19.35 -10.25 -1.69
CA TYR A 130 -19.80 -11.06 -2.81
C TYR A 130 -19.32 -10.54 -4.18
N LYS A 131 -18.86 -9.28 -4.26
CA LYS A 131 -18.35 -8.65 -5.49
C LYS A 131 -16.85 -8.84 -5.69
N VAL A 132 -16.13 -9.35 -4.69
CA VAL A 132 -14.68 -9.55 -4.81
C VAL A 132 -14.37 -10.57 -5.90
N LYS A 133 -13.41 -10.23 -6.75
CA LYS A 133 -12.92 -11.15 -7.78
C LYS A 133 -11.95 -12.14 -7.16
N VAL A 134 -12.25 -13.43 -7.30
CA VAL A 134 -11.46 -14.54 -6.78
C VAL A 134 -11.36 -15.63 -7.85
N PRO A 135 -10.42 -16.58 -7.73
CA PRO A 135 -10.44 -17.78 -8.54
C PRO A 135 -11.78 -18.53 -8.47
N GLU A 136 -12.20 -19.11 -9.58
CA GLU A 136 -13.33 -20.03 -9.64
C GLU A 136 -12.81 -21.48 -9.64
N PHE A 137 -13.33 -22.31 -8.73
CA PHE A 137 -12.99 -23.73 -8.58
C PHE A 137 -14.21 -24.57 -8.23
#